data_AF-A0A3B9V3L2-F1
#
_entry.id   AF-A0A3B9V3L2-F1
#
_cell.length_a   1.000
_cell.length_b   1.000
_cell.length_c   1.000
_cell.angle_alpha   90.00
_cell.angle_beta   90.00
_cell.angle_gamma   90.00
#
_symmetry.space_group_name_H-M   'P 1'
#
loop_
_entity.id
_entity.type
_entity.pdbx_description
1 polymer ?
#
loop_
_entity_poly.entity_id
_entity_poly.type
_entity_poly.pdbx_seq_one_letter_code
_entity_poly.pdbx_strand_id
1 'polypeptide(L)'
;MALLPLVDPNEFVGLEGITHLCSGGESPWLKRQHTAYDLFSSLKSASYSGRNTIYEHGESCRRKIGQLWKAPANRIGFLPSAAEGMNYLARGIDWQPGDN
;
A
#
# COMPACT_ATOMS: atom_id res chain seq x y z
N MET A 1 19.59 -23.79 14.79
CA MET A 1 19.53 -22.90 13.62
C MET A 1 18.72 -21.68 14.04
N ALA A 2 19.31 -20.48 14.05
CA ALA A 2 18.57 -19.27 14.41
C ALA A 2 17.70 -18.85 13.21
N LEU A 3 16.41 -18.61 13.44
CA LEU A 3 15.54 -18.01 12.44
C LEU A 3 15.84 -16.51 12.40
N LEU A 4 16.43 -16.05 11.29
CA LEU A 4 16.60 -14.63 11.03
C LEU A 4 15.28 -14.06 10.50
N PRO A 5 14.84 -12.88 10.99
CA PRO A 5 13.64 -12.27 10.47
C PRO A 5 13.87 -11.79 9.03
N LEU A 6 12.82 -11.84 8.21
CA LEU A 6 12.87 -11.33 6.82
C LEU A 6 13.15 -9.83 6.77
N VAL A 7 12.73 -9.09 7.79
CA VAL A 7 12.99 -7.67 7.99
C VAL A 7 13.46 -7.48 9.43
N ASP A 8 14.58 -6.78 9.61
CA ASP A 8 15.13 -6.49 10.94
C ASP A 8 14.10 -5.67 11.75
N PRO A 9 13.76 -6.07 13.00
CA PRO A 9 12.87 -5.30 13.87
C PRO A 9 13.27 -3.84 14.06
N ASN A 10 14.57 -3.52 13.98
CA ASN A 10 15.08 -2.15 14.06
C ASN A 10 14.67 -1.29 12.87
N GLU A 11 14.15 -1.86 11.78
CA GLU A 11 13.63 -1.09 10.64
C GLU A 11 12.24 -0.50 10.93
N PHE A 12 11.59 -0.92 12.01
CA PHE A 12 10.29 -0.41 12.42
C PHE A 12 10.44 0.66 13.50
N VAL A 13 9.49 1.60 13.54
CA VAL A 13 9.45 2.68 14.53
C VAL A 13 8.78 2.17 15.80
N GLY A 14 9.41 2.37 16.95
CA GLY A 14 8.79 2.16 18.26
C GLY A 14 8.63 0.69 18.65
N LEU A 15 9.53 -0.20 18.21
CA LEU A 15 9.53 -1.62 18.60
C LEU A 15 10.61 -1.96 19.63
N GLU A 16 11.36 -0.98 20.12
CA GLU A 16 12.43 -1.20 21.10
C GLU A 16 11.87 -1.82 22.40
N GLY A 17 12.27 -3.06 22.69
CA GLY A 17 11.80 -3.79 23.86
C GLY A 17 10.34 -4.27 23.79
N ILE A 18 9.68 -4.15 22.63
CA ILE A 18 8.27 -4.51 22.44
C ILE A 18 8.17 -5.74 21.52
N THR A 19 7.40 -6.74 21.96
CA THR A 19 6.97 -7.84 21.10
C THR A 19 5.57 -7.53 20.57
N HIS A 20 5.48 -7.00 19.35
CA HIS A 20 4.20 -6.67 18.72
C HIS A 20 3.54 -7.92 18.13
N LEU A 21 2.38 -8.31 18.66
CA LEU A 21 1.63 -9.50 18.23
C LEU A 21 0.36 -9.16 17.42
N CYS A 22 0.09 -7.86 17.18
CA CYS A 22 -1.17 -7.37 16.62
C CYS A 22 -1.04 -6.84 15.18
N SER A 23 -0.06 -7.33 14.41
CA SER A 23 0.23 -6.84 13.05
C SER A 23 -0.91 -7.06 12.04
N GLY A 24 -1.80 -8.02 12.31
CA GLY A 24 -2.99 -8.29 11.49
C GLY A 24 -4.05 -7.19 11.57
N GLY A 25 -4.08 -6.41 12.66
CA GLY A 25 -4.92 -5.21 12.77
C GLY A 25 -4.17 -3.99 12.24
N GLU A 26 -3.03 -3.68 12.86
CA GLU A 26 -2.17 -2.58 12.44
C GLU A 26 -0.71 -2.98 12.57
N SER A 27 -0.01 -2.94 11.44
CA SER A 27 1.42 -3.24 11.40
C SER A 27 2.24 -2.01 11.84
N PRO A 28 3.35 -2.20 12.58
CA PRO A 28 4.22 -1.12 12.97
C PRO A 28 4.74 -0.36 11.74
N TRP A 29 4.96 0.94 11.91
CA TRP A 29 5.45 1.79 10.84
C TRP A 29 6.88 1.40 10.45
N LEU A 30 7.12 1.23 9.15
CA LEU A 30 8.44 0.90 8.64
C LEU A 30 9.18 2.19 8.28
N LYS A 31 10.39 2.40 8.80
CA LYS A 31 11.15 3.65 8.70
C LYS A 31 11.28 4.16 7.26
N ARG A 32 11.49 3.27 6.28
CA ARG A 32 11.58 3.64 4.85
C ARG A 32 10.31 4.24 4.25
N GLN A 33 9.16 4.12 4.91
CA GLN A 33 7.94 4.80 4.46
C GLN A 33 8.07 6.32 4.54
N HIS A 34 8.89 6.85 5.46
CA HIS A 34 9.16 8.30 5.52
C HIS A 34 9.67 8.84 4.18
N THR A 35 10.56 8.12 3.51
CA THR A 35 11.09 8.51 2.20
C THR A 35 9.99 8.69 1.15
N ALA A 36 8.92 7.88 1.18
CA ALA A 36 7.80 8.02 0.27
C ALA A 36 6.97 9.27 0.57
N TYR A 37 6.74 9.57 1.86
CA TYR A 37 5.99 10.75 2.29
C TYR A 37 6.77 12.05 2.06
N ASP A 38 8.08 12.06 2.30
CA ASP A 38 8.96 13.20 2.05
C ASP A 38 9.03 13.53 0.54
N LEU A 39 9.14 12.48 -0.29
CA LEU A 39 9.09 12.64 -1.74
C LEU A 39 7.73 13.17 -2.18
N PHE A 40 6.64 12.59 -1.68
CA PHE A 40 5.29 13.02 -2.03
C PHE A 40 5.03 14.48 -1.65
N SER A 41 5.41 14.90 -0.45
CA SER A 41 5.21 16.28 0.03
C SER A 41 5.98 17.30 -0.82
N SER A 42 7.23 16.98 -1.18
CA SER A 42 8.06 17.80 -2.07
C SER A 42 7.45 17.93 -3.46
N LEU A 43 7.07 16.79 -4.08
CA LEU A 43 6.45 16.77 -5.40
C LEU A 43 5.10 17.49 -5.43
N LYS A 44 4.27 17.27 -4.40
CA LYS A 44 2.96 17.94 -4.28
C LYS A 44 3.13 19.46 -4.17
N SER A 45 4.13 19.92 -3.41
CA SER A 45 4.44 21.35 -3.26
C SER A 45 4.93 21.99 -4.56
N ALA A 46 5.59 21.22 -5.43
CA ALA A 46 5.98 21.65 -6.76
C ALA A 46 4.78 21.76 -7.76
N SER A 47 3.57 21.37 -7.35
CA SER A 47 2.34 21.48 -8.14
C SER A 47 2.45 20.75 -9.50
N TYR A 48 2.36 21.47 -10.62
CA TYR A 48 2.30 20.87 -11.95
C TYR A 48 3.57 20.09 -12.30
N SER A 49 4.75 20.59 -11.93
CA SER A 49 6.01 19.95 -12.26
C SER A 49 6.23 18.63 -11.51
N GLY A 50 5.72 18.49 -10.29
CA GLY A 50 5.81 17.26 -9.50
C GLY A 50 4.71 16.23 -9.79
N ARG A 51 3.61 16.64 -10.44
CA ARG A 51 2.43 15.78 -10.63
C ARG A 51 2.73 14.53 -11.47
N ASN A 52 3.49 14.68 -12.57
CA ASN A 52 3.81 13.55 -13.44
C ASN A 52 4.61 12.48 -12.67
N THR A 53 5.59 12.89 -11.87
CA THR A 53 6.39 11.98 -11.05
C THR A 53 5.55 11.26 -9.98
N ILE A 54 4.54 11.91 -9.39
CA ILE A 54 3.60 11.25 -8.47
C ILE A 54 2.85 10.12 -9.20
N TYR A 55 2.34 10.37 -10.41
CA TYR A 55 1.64 9.35 -11.19
C TYR A 55 2.58 8.21 -11.62
N GLU A 56 3.80 8.52 -12.08
CA GLU A 56 4.82 7.53 -12.41
C GLU A 56 5.17 6.64 -11.22
N HIS A 57 5.24 7.21 -10.00
CA HIS A 57 5.46 6.44 -8.78
C HIS A 57 4.30 5.49 -8.50
N GLY A 58 3.06 5.96 -8.67
CA GLY A 58 1.85 5.13 -8.58
C GLY A 58 1.87 3.97 -9.59
N GLU A 59 2.21 4.23 -10.85
CA GLU A 59 2.30 3.18 -11.89
C GLU A 59 3.48 2.22 -11.68
N SER A 60 4.59 2.70 -11.13
CA SER A 60 5.69 1.84 -10.67
C SER A 60 5.23 0.89 -9.56
N CYS A 61 4.48 1.39 -8.57
CA CYS A 61 3.88 0.56 -7.53
C CYS A 61 2.93 -0.48 -8.12
N ARG A 62 2.03 -0.05 -9.03
CA ARG A 62 1.06 -0.92 -9.69
C ARG A 62 1.72 -2.11 -10.41
N ARG A 63 2.82 -1.85 -11.14
CA ARG A 63 3.60 -2.90 -11.81
C ARG A 63 4.24 -3.89 -10.85
N LYS A 64 4.80 -3.41 -9.73
CA LYS A 64 5.42 -4.27 -8.70
C LYS A 64 4.39 -5.18 -8.02
N ILE A 65 3.20 -4.65 -7.71
CA ILE A 65 2.08 -5.46 -7.18
C ILE A 65 1.60 -6.47 -8.22
N GLY A 66 1.46 -6.07 -9.48
CA GLY A 66 1.12 -6.99 -10.57
C GLY A 66 2.11 -8.16 -10.69
N GLN A 67 3.41 -7.91 -10.55
CA GLN A 67 4.44 -8.96 -10.51
C GLN A 67 4.26 -9.87 -9.28
N LEU A 68 4.06 -9.29 -8.09
CA LEU A 68 3.88 -10.04 -6.84
C LEU A 68 2.66 -10.98 -6.90
N TRP A 69 1.55 -10.51 -7.46
CA TRP A 69 0.28 -11.25 -7.54
C TRP A 69 0.11 -12.04 -8.84
N LYS A 70 1.08 -11.96 -9.76
CA LYS A 70 0.98 -12.55 -11.11
C LYS A 70 -0.27 -12.09 -11.86
N ALA A 71 -0.60 -10.80 -11.76
CA ALA A 71 -1.75 -10.17 -12.40
C ALA A 71 -1.31 -9.01 -13.32
N PRO A 72 -2.04 -8.73 -14.41
CA PRO A 72 -1.77 -7.56 -15.25
C PRO A 72 -1.87 -6.27 -14.43
N ALA A 73 -0.88 -5.38 -14.55
CA ALA A 73 -0.84 -4.15 -13.77
C ALA A 73 -2.10 -3.28 -13.96
N ASN A 74 -2.64 -3.21 -15.19
CA ASN A 74 -3.87 -2.47 -15.50
C ASN A 74 -5.14 -3.04 -14.84
N ARG A 75 -5.08 -4.19 -14.16
CA ARG A 75 -6.18 -4.76 -13.36
C ARG A 75 -6.04 -4.50 -11.86
N ILE A 76 -4.98 -3.82 -11.42
CA ILE A 76 -4.77 -3.48 -10.02
C ILE A 76 -5.33 -2.09 -9.78
N GLY A 77 -6.23 -1.93 -8.79
CA GLY A 77 -6.70 -0.64 -8.28
C GLY A 77 -6.07 -0.32 -6.92
N PHE A 78 -5.86 0.96 -6.61
CA PHE A 78 -5.44 1.38 -5.28
C PHE A 78 -6.60 2.08 -4.58
N LEU A 79 -6.89 1.66 -3.35
CA LEU A 79 -7.99 2.14 -2.53
C LEU A 79 -7.47 2.45 -1.12
N PRO A 80 -8.07 3.39 -0.38
CA PRO A 80 -7.59 3.76 0.96
C PRO A 80 -7.68 2.63 1.99
N SER A 81 -8.61 1.69 1.82
CA SER A 81 -8.82 0.58 2.75
C SER A 81 -9.50 -0.62 2.06
N ALA A 82 -9.48 -1.78 2.71
CA ALA A 82 -10.22 -2.95 2.26
C ALA A 82 -11.74 -2.71 2.25
N ALA A 83 -12.27 -2.02 3.26
CA ALA A 83 -13.69 -1.69 3.35
C ALA A 83 -14.17 -0.80 2.19
N GLU A 84 -13.37 0.20 1.81
CA GLU A 84 -13.68 1.02 0.63
C GLU A 84 -13.67 0.19 -0.67
N GLY A 85 -12.77 -0.78 -0.79
CA GLY A 85 -12.78 -1.70 -1.93
C GLY A 85 -14.02 -2.57 -2.02
N MET A 86 -14.47 -3.12 -0.88
CA MET A 86 -15.73 -3.86 -0.83
C MET A 86 -16.93 -2.99 -1.18
N ASN A 87 -16.96 -1.74 -0.70
CA ASN A 87 -18.01 -0.78 -1.03
C ASN A 87 -18.06 -0.47 -2.54
N TYR A 88 -16.89 -0.27 -3.16
CA TYR A 88 -16.81 0.00 -4.59
C TYR A 88 -17.29 -1.19 -5.41
N LEU A 89 -16.91 -2.41 -5.03
CA LEU A 89 -17.36 -3.63 -5.71
C LEU A 89 -18.86 -3.82 -5.55
N ALA A 90 -19.37 -3.77 -4.32
CA ALA A 90 -20.79 -3.98 -4.03
C ALA A 90 -21.70 -2.95 -4.71
N ARG A 91 -21.23 -1.72 -4.96
CA ARG A 91 -22.02 -0.69 -5.66
C ARG A 91 -21.76 -0.63 -7.16
N GLY A 92 -20.67 -1.22 -7.63
CA GLY A 92 -20.24 -1.19 -9.04
C GLY A 92 -20.74 -2.37 -9.86
N ILE A 93 -21.21 -3.44 -9.23
CA ILE A 93 -21.83 -4.58 -9.90
C ILE A 93 -23.26 -4.19 -10.30
N ASP A 94 -23.63 -4.50 -11.55
CA ASP A 94 -25.01 -4.39 -12.05
C ASP A 94 -25.85 -5.57 -11.56
N TRP A 95 -26.23 -5.52 -10.28
CA TRP A 95 -27.00 -6.56 -9.63
C TRP A 95 -28.34 -6.79 -10.31
N GLN A 96 -28.62 -8.05 -10.63
CA GLN A 96 -29.91 -8.47 -11.17
C GLN A 96 -30.79 -9.07 -10.07
N PRO A 97 -32.12 -9.01 -10.21
CA PRO A 97 -33.02 -9.71 -9.31
C PRO A 97 -32.68 -11.20 -9.20
N GLY A 98 -32.37 -11.66 -7.99
CA GLY A 98 -32.01 -13.05 -7.70
C GLY A 98 -30.52 -13.32 -7.44
N ASP A 99 -29.64 -12.34 -7.67
CA ASP A 99 -28.22 -12.44 -7.30
C ASP A 99 -28.02 -12.47 -5.76
N ASN A 100 -26.98 -13.16 -5.28
CA ASN A 100 -26.60 -13.27 -3.85
C ASN A 100 -25.08 -13.23 -3.65
#